data_AF-A0A3A5T1A8-F1
#
_entry.id   AF-A0A3A5T1A8-F1
#
_cell.length_a   1.000
_cell.length_b   1.000
_cell.length_c   1.000
_cell.angle_alpha   90.00
_cell.angle_beta   90.00
_cell.angle_gamma   90.00
#
_symmetry.space_group_name_H-M   'P 1'
#
loop_
_entity.id
_entity.type
_entity.pdbx_description
1 polymer ?
#
loop_
_entity_poly.entity_id
_entity_poly.type
_entity_poly.pdbx_seq_one_letter_code
_entity_poly.pdbx_strand_id
1 'polypeptide(L)'
;MKTVFNVILGLCALVLIYICYTSIMGPINFEKAKKHRDAAVIARLIDIRKAQLEYRTLHDQQYTASFDSLIDFVKNQKLPFIFKQGELNDKQLEDGLTEKKAINIINKAKKTGNYADVKKWGLENFKRDTMWVAVLDTIFPKGFNPDSMRYVPFGNGAQFEMAIKNDTAKSGAPFCLLEVKTPYEVYLNGLDAQEIANIKDVQTKLGKYCGLMIGSLETANNNAGNWE
;
A
#
# COMPACT_ATOMS: atom_id res chain seq x y z
N MET A 1 -67.80 -5.85 -17.58
CA MET A 1 -66.81 -4.97 -18.24
C MET A 1 -66.04 -4.11 -17.23
N LYS A 2 -66.68 -3.24 -16.43
CA LYS A 2 -66.00 -2.37 -15.46
C LYS A 2 -65.08 -3.11 -14.46
N THR A 3 -65.53 -4.24 -13.93
CA THR A 3 -64.75 -5.08 -13.00
C THR A 3 -63.50 -5.67 -13.62
N VAL A 4 -63.57 -6.15 -14.87
CA VAL A 4 -62.41 -6.72 -15.59
C VAL A 4 -61.37 -5.64 -15.86
N PHE A 5 -61.80 -4.45 -16.30
CA PHE A 5 -60.90 -3.31 -16.47
C PHE A 5 -60.24 -2.89 -15.17
N ASN A 6 -60.97 -2.82 -14.06
CA ASN A 6 -60.39 -2.47 -12.76
C ASN A 6 -59.37 -3.51 -12.25
N VAL A 7 -59.61 -4.80 -12.49
CA VAL A 7 -58.67 -5.87 -12.14
C VAL A 7 -57.40 -5.78 -12.98
N ILE A 8 -57.51 -5.57 -14.30
CA ILE A 8 -56.35 -5.37 -15.17
C ILE A 8 -55.58 -4.11 -14.76
N LEU A 9 -56.28 -3.02 -14.47
CA LEU A 9 -55.66 -1.76 -14.05
C LEU A 9 -54.91 -1.94 -12.72
N GLY A 10 -55.49 -2.67 -11.77
CA GLY A 10 -54.84 -3.02 -10.50
C GLY A 10 -53.59 -3.88 -10.70
N LEU A 11 -53.64 -4.85 -11.62
CA LEU A 11 -52.49 -5.69 -11.94
C LEU A 11 -51.37 -4.89 -12.63
N CYS A 12 -51.72 -4.01 -13.56
CA CYS A 12 -50.78 -3.06 -14.16
C CYS A 12 -50.14 -2.13 -13.10
N ALA A 13 -50.92 -1.65 -12.12
CA ALA A 13 -50.40 -0.82 -11.04
C ALA A 13 -49.38 -1.58 -10.18
N LEU A 14 -49.64 -2.85 -9.85
CA LEU A 14 -48.69 -3.70 -9.11
C LEU A 14 -47.39 -3.94 -9.91
N VAL A 15 -47.50 -4.18 -11.22
CA VAL A 15 -46.33 -4.33 -12.11
C VAL A 15 -45.53 -3.04 -12.15
N LEU A 16 -46.18 -1.88 -12.28
CA LEU A 16 -45.49 -0.57 -12.27
C LEU A 16 -44.78 -0.30 -10.95
N ILE A 17 -45.41 -0.61 -9.81
CA ILE A 17 -44.77 -0.48 -8.48
C ILE A 17 -43.50 -1.33 -8.42
N TYR A 18 -43.55 -2.58 -8.91
CA TYR A 18 -42.40 -3.46 -8.95
C TYR A 18 -41.27 -2.93 -9.85
N ILE A 19 -41.61 -2.41 -11.04
CA ILE A 19 -40.64 -1.79 -11.95
C ILE A 19 -39.99 -0.56 -11.30
N CYS A 20 -40.77 0.32 -10.66
CA CYS A 20 -40.24 1.47 -9.96
C CYS A 20 -39.32 1.06 -8.81
N TYR A 21 -39.70 0.06 -8.03
CA TYR A 21 -38.88 -0.45 -6.94
C TYR A 21 -37.54 -1.01 -7.44
N THR A 22 -37.57 -1.86 -8.47
CA THR A 22 -36.36 -2.46 -9.05
C THR A 22 -35.46 -1.43 -9.72
N SER A 23 -36.03 -0.43 -10.40
CA SER A 23 -35.30 0.69 -11.00
C SER A 23 -34.56 1.54 -9.96
N ILE A 24 -35.16 1.78 -8.80
CA ILE A 24 -34.51 2.55 -7.72
C ILE A 24 -33.50 1.68 -6.96
N MET A 25 -33.85 0.43 -6.66
CA MET A 25 -33.05 -0.44 -5.79
C MET A 25 -31.84 -1.05 -6.50
N GLY A 26 -31.89 -1.25 -7.82
CA GLY A 26 -30.78 -1.78 -8.62
C GLY A 26 -29.49 -0.97 -8.47
N PRO A 27 -29.48 0.32 -8.82
CA PRO A 27 -28.30 1.18 -8.68
C PRO A 27 -27.82 1.31 -7.23
N ILE A 28 -28.74 1.36 -6.26
CA ILE A 28 -28.39 1.43 -4.82
C ILE A 28 -27.64 0.18 -4.37
N ASN A 29 -28.12 -1.00 -4.76
CA ASN A 29 -27.47 -2.26 -4.44
C ASN A 29 -26.11 -2.38 -5.14
N PHE A 30 -26.02 -1.92 -6.39
CA PHE A 30 -24.75 -1.85 -7.11
C PHE A 30 -23.74 -0.98 -6.38
N GLU A 31 -24.09 0.26 -6.03
CA GLU A 31 -23.21 1.18 -5.32
C GLU A 31 -22.76 0.63 -3.96
N LYS A 32 -23.66 -0.01 -3.22
CA LYS A 32 -23.33 -0.65 -1.94
C LYS A 32 -22.33 -1.78 -2.12
N ALA A 33 -22.56 -2.65 -3.10
CA ALA A 33 -21.67 -3.77 -3.40
C ALA A 33 -20.32 -3.28 -3.92
N LYS A 34 -20.32 -2.32 -4.85
CA LYS A 34 -19.12 -1.67 -5.38
C LYS A 34 -18.29 -1.06 -4.26
N LYS A 35 -18.87 -0.25 -3.37
CA LYS A 35 -18.16 0.35 -2.24
C LYS A 35 -17.53 -0.69 -1.32
N HIS A 36 -18.23 -1.80 -1.06
CA HIS A 36 -17.68 -2.89 -0.26
C HIS A 36 -16.48 -3.54 -0.93
N ARG A 37 -16.56 -3.83 -2.24
CA ARG A 37 -15.46 -4.46 -2.99
C ARG A 37 -14.29 -3.50 -3.21
N ASP A 38 -14.56 -2.23 -3.54
CA ASP A 38 -13.58 -1.15 -3.65
C ASP A 38 -12.77 -1.06 -2.36
N ALA A 39 -13.41 -1.02 -1.19
CA ALA A 39 -12.72 -0.92 0.09
C ALA A 39 -11.71 -2.07 0.31
N ALA A 40 -12.09 -3.31 -0.06
CA ALA A 40 -11.19 -4.46 0.05
C ALA A 40 -10.00 -4.38 -0.92
N VAL A 41 -10.25 -3.97 -2.17
CA VAL A 41 -9.21 -3.81 -3.19
C VAL A 41 -8.27 -2.65 -2.83
N ILE A 42 -8.80 -1.52 -2.36
CA ILE A 42 -8.04 -0.36 -1.88
C ILE A 42 -7.15 -0.77 -0.70
N ALA A 43 -7.68 -1.47 0.30
CA ALA A 43 -6.88 -1.95 1.43
C ALA A 43 -5.71 -2.81 0.95
N ARG A 44 -5.97 -3.71 -0.01
CA ARG A 44 -4.92 -4.55 -0.59
C ARG A 44 -3.88 -3.76 -1.38
N LEU A 45 -4.30 -2.76 -2.15
CA LEU A 45 -3.37 -1.85 -2.85
C LEU A 45 -2.52 -1.04 -1.87
N ILE A 46 -3.09 -0.59 -0.74
CA ILE A 46 -2.34 0.07 0.33
C ILE A 46 -1.30 -0.87 0.95
N ASP A 47 -1.65 -2.14 1.17
CA ASP A 47 -0.71 -3.15 1.67
C ASP A 47 0.48 -3.34 0.70
N ILE A 48 0.20 -3.46 -0.60
CA ILE A 48 1.24 -3.54 -1.64
C ILE A 48 2.10 -2.26 -1.65
N ARG A 49 1.47 -1.08 -1.56
CA ARG A 49 2.17 0.21 -1.48
C ARG A 49 3.15 0.24 -0.31
N LYS A 50 2.71 -0.17 0.89
CA LYS A 50 3.57 -0.23 2.09
C LYS A 50 4.76 -1.16 1.88
N ALA A 51 4.52 -2.37 1.39
CA ALA A 51 5.60 -3.33 1.13
C ALA A 51 6.62 -2.79 0.12
N GLN A 52 6.15 -2.14 -0.97
CA GLN A 52 7.02 -1.54 -1.98
C GLN A 52 7.82 -0.35 -1.46
N LEU A 53 7.23 0.47 -0.58
CA LEU A 53 7.94 1.57 0.06
C LEU A 53 9.07 1.06 0.95
N GLU A 54 8.83 0.02 1.75
CA GLU A 54 9.89 -0.61 2.55
C GLU A 54 10.93 -1.32 1.68
N TYR A 55 10.50 -2.00 0.61
CA TYR A 55 11.42 -2.61 -0.35
C TYR A 55 12.39 -1.58 -0.90
N ARG A 56 11.86 -0.41 -1.27
CA ARG A 56 12.62 0.73 -1.80
C ARG A 56 13.65 1.30 -0.84
N THR A 57 13.41 1.26 0.47
CA THR A 57 14.40 1.76 1.46
C THR A 57 15.65 0.88 1.53
N LEU A 58 15.53 -0.41 1.23
CA LEU A 58 16.62 -1.39 1.29
C LEU A 58 17.25 -1.72 -0.07
N HIS A 59 16.63 -1.31 -1.18
CA HIS A 59 17.07 -1.64 -2.55
C HIS A 59 17.36 -0.38 -3.38
N ASP A 60 18.23 0.51 -2.89
CA ASP A 60 18.77 1.65 -3.66
C ASP A 60 17.71 2.51 -4.38
N GLN A 61 16.60 2.81 -3.69
CA GLN A 61 15.49 3.59 -4.24
C GLN A 61 14.73 2.93 -5.41
N GLN A 62 14.87 1.62 -5.59
CA GLN A 62 14.17 0.82 -6.60
C GLN A 62 12.94 0.12 -6.03
N TYR A 63 11.89 0.00 -6.86
CA TYR A 63 10.77 -0.90 -6.60
C TYR A 63 11.00 -2.24 -7.29
N THR A 64 10.20 -3.25 -6.96
CA THR A 64 10.20 -4.53 -7.68
C THR A 64 8.95 -4.68 -8.54
N ALA A 65 9.11 -5.18 -9.77
CA ALA A 65 8.00 -5.56 -10.65
C ALA A 65 7.47 -6.98 -10.37
N SER A 66 8.15 -7.76 -9.51
CA SER A 66 7.77 -9.14 -9.21
C SER A 66 7.08 -9.26 -7.85
N PHE A 67 5.86 -9.81 -7.85
CA PHE A 67 5.18 -10.17 -6.61
C PHE A 67 5.95 -11.22 -5.82
N ASP A 68 6.64 -12.15 -6.48
CA ASP A 68 7.39 -13.19 -5.78
C ASP A 68 8.56 -12.58 -4.98
N SER A 69 9.28 -11.62 -5.57
CA SER A 69 10.34 -10.88 -4.87
C SER A 69 9.79 -10.00 -3.75
N LEU A 70 8.63 -9.37 -3.96
CA LEU A 70 7.98 -8.55 -2.92
C LEU A 70 7.49 -9.41 -1.75
N ILE A 71 6.92 -10.57 -2.04
CA ILE A 71 6.43 -11.53 -1.04
C ILE A 71 7.60 -12.13 -0.26
N ASP A 72 8.68 -12.53 -0.95
CA ASP A 72 9.91 -13.02 -0.31
C ASP A 72 10.49 -11.95 0.63
N PHE A 73 10.55 -10.70 0.17
CA PHE A 73 10.97 -9.57 0.99
C PHE A 73 10.14 -9.45 2.27
N VAL A 74 8.81 -9.45 2.16
CA VAL A 74 7.93 -9.33 3.32
C VAL A 74 8.09 -10.51 4.28
N LYS A 75 8.27 -11.73 3.77
CA LYS A 75 8.39 -12.94 4.59
C LYS A 75 9.73 -13.06 5.32
N ASN A 76 10.82 -12.77 4.61
CA ASN A 76 12.14 -13.24 5.00
C ASN A 76 13.09 -12.10 5.40
N GLN A 77 12.83 -10.86 5.00
CA GLN A 77 13.74 -9.74 5.27
C GLN A 77 13.46 -9.07 6.61
N LYS A 78 14.48 -8.35 7.10
CA LYS A 78 14.42 -7.59 8.34
C LYS A 78 14.77 -6.13 8.08
N LEU A 79 14.06 -5.23 8.75
CA LEU A 79 14.32 -3.80 8.72
C LEU A 79 15.29 -3.43 9.86
N PRO A 80 16.32 -2.60 9.57
CA PRO A 80 17.22 -2.09 10.59
C PRO A 80 16.60 -0.92 11.34
N PHE A 81 16.43 -1.06 12.65
CA PHE A 81 16.02 0.00 13.56
C PHE A 81 17.21 0.43 14.42
N ILE A 82 17.53 1.73 14.40
CA ILE A 82 18.61 2.28 15.22
C ILE A 82 18.04 2.58 16.60
N PHE A 83 18.46 1.80 17.59
CA PHE A 83 18.22 2.09 19.00
C PHE A 83 19.35 2.95 19.52
N LYS A 84 19.05 4.19 19.93
CA LYS A 84 19.99 5.12 20.55
C LYS A 84 19.59 5.37 22.00
N GLN A 85 20.54 5.21 22.91
CA GLN A 85 20.43 5.56 24.32
C GLN A 85 21.61 6.46 24.68
N GLY A 86 21.32 7.57 25.36
CA GLY A 86 22.31 8.59 25.69
C GLY A 86 22.64 9.54 24.53
N GLU A 87 23.09 10.73 24.88
CA GLU A 87 23.52 11.77 23.94
C GLU A 87 24.88 12.30 24.35
N LEU A 88 25.64 12.82 23.38
CA LEU A 88 26.88 13.53 23.68
C LEU A 88 26.51 14.92 24.20
N ASN A 89 27.13 15.34 25.29
CA ASN A 89 27.05 16.69 25.82
C ASN A 89 27.93 17.67 25.02
N ASP A 90 27.67 18.96 25.21
CA ASP A 90 28.32 20.04 24.45
C ASP A 90 29.85 19.98 24.53
N LYS A 91 30.40 19.70 25.71
CA LYS A 91 31.85 19.60 25.91
C LYS A 91 32.47 18.45 25.11
N GLN A 92 31.80 17.29 25.07
CA GLN A 92 32.26 16.16 24.24
C GLN A 92 32.27 16.53 22.75
N LEU A 93 31.26 17.28 22.29
CA LEU A 93 31.17 17.74 20.91
C LEU A 93 32.26 18.78 20.59
N GLU A 94 32.51 19.74 21.50
CA GLU A 94 33.59 20.74 21.41
C GLU A 94 34.97 20.07 21.35
N ASP A 95 35.18 19.04 22.16
CA ASP A 95 36.40 18.22 22.16
C ASP A 95 36.51 17.30 20.92
N GLY A 96 35.59 17.42 19.96
CA GLY A 96 35.61 16.74 18.66
C GLY A 96 35.14 15.29 18.68
N LEU A 97 34.43 14.88 19.74
CA LEU A 97 33.79 13.57 19.83
C LEU A 97 32.53 13.54 18.97
N THR A 98 32.40 12.52 18.13
CA THR A 98 31.19 12.26 17.33
C THR A 98 30.58 10.93 17.73
N GLU A 99 29.31 10.70 17.42
CA GLU A 99 28.67 9.42 17.71
C GLU A 99 29.45 8.23 17.12
N LYS A 100 30.01 8.40 15.92
CA LYS A 100 30.86 7.39 15.27
C LYS A 100 32.12 7.10 16.09
N LYS A 101 32.78 8.13 16.63
CA LYS A 101 33.95 7.97 17.50
C LYS A 101 33.57 7.33 18.84
N ALA A 102 32.44 7.74 19.44
CA ALA A 102 31.93 7.17 20.68
C ALA A 102 31.66 5.66 20.55
N ILE A 103 31.03 5.23 19.46
CA ILE A 103 30.82 3.80 19.15
C ILE A 103 32.16 3.05 19.03
N ASN A 104 33.14 3.63 18.33
CA ASN A 104 34.45 2.99 18.17
C ASN A 104 35.17 2.80 19.52
N ILE A 105 35.09 3.79 20.42
CA ILE A 105 35.66 3.70 21.78
C ILE A 105 34.98 2.57 22.56
N ILE A 106 33.65 2.50 22.54
CA ILE A 106 32.87 1.46 23.22
C ILE A 106 33.17 0.06 22.65
N ASN A 107 33.22 -0.07 21.32
CA ASN A 107 33.52 -1.34 20.66
C ASN A 107 34.95 -1.81 20.94
N LYS A 108 35.92 -0.88 20.98
CA LYS A 108 37.29 -1.17 21.40
C LYS A 108 37.33 -1.67 22.85
N ALA A 109 36.66 -0.96 23.76
CA ALA A 109 36.58 -1.35 25.17
C ALA A 109 35.95 -2.74 25.38
N LYS A 110 34.87 -3.06 24.66
CA LYS A 110 34.25 -4.40 24.69
C LYS A 110 35.21 -5.50 24.21
N LYS A 111 36.03 -5.23 23.19
CA LYS A 111 37.00 -6.20 22.65
C LYS A 111 38.22 -6.39 23.53
N THR A 112 38.71 -5.33 24.17
CA THR A 112 39.95 -5.36 24.97
C THR A 112 39.72 -5.53 26.47
N GLY A 113 38.47 -5.39 26.93
CA GLY A 113 38.12 -5.32 28.35
C GLY A 113 38.55 -4.01 29.04
N ASN A 114 39.13 -3.04 28.32
CA ASN A 114 39.62 -1.80 28.89
C ASN A 114 38.62 -0.64 28.68
N TYR A 115 37.99 -0.21 29.77
CA TYR A 115 36.95 0.83 29.79
C TYR A 115 37.46 2.23 30.20
N ALA A 116 38.78 2.46 30.28
CA ALA A 116 39.33 3.75 30.71
C ALA A 116 38.87 4.91 29.81
N ASP A 117 38.91 4.71 28.49
CA ASP A 117 38.46 5.73 27.52
C ASP A 117 36.93 5.93 27.57
N VAL A 118 36.15 4.88 27.82
CA VAL A 118 34.69 4.98 27.97
C VAL A 118 34.33 5.86 29.17
N LYS A 119 35.01 5.66 30.30
CA LYS A 119 34.82 6.47 31.52
C LYS A 119 35.31 7.90 31.35
N LYS A 120 36.50 8.08 30.77
CA LYS A 120 37.08 9.41 30.48
C LYS A 120 36.12 10.27 29.67
N TRP A 121 35.47 9.66 28.68
CA TRP A 121 34.51 10.34 27.83
C TRP A 121 33.06 10.26 28.34
N GLY A 122 32.77 9.72 29.52
CA GLY A 122 31.40 9.66 30.05
C GLY A 122 30.41 8.85 29.19
N LEU A 123 30.91 7.86 28.44
CA LEU A 123 30.13 7.07 27.46
C LEU A 123 29.46 5.83 28.07
N GLU A 124 29.39 5.72 29.40
CA GLU A 124 28.90 4.53 30.11
C GLU A 124 27.43 4.21 29.81
N ASN A 125 26.61 5.24 29.54
CA ASN A 125 25.20 5.11 29.17
C ASN A 125 24.94 5.28 27.66
N PHE A 126 25.99 5.52 26.87
CA PHE A 126 25.86 5.70 25.43
C PHE A 126 25.78 4.34 24.74
N LYS A 127 24.66 4.06 24.07
CA LYS A 127 24.44 2.82 23.33
C LYS A 127 23.79 3.17 22.00
N ARG A 128 24.37 2.67 20.91
CA ARG A 128 23.79 2.76 19.58
C ARG A 128 23.88 1.39 18.93
N ASP A 129 22.78 0.66 18.99
CA ASP A 129 22.68 -0.69 18.45
C ASP A 129 21.63 -0.73 17.34
N THR A 130 21.89 -1.51 16.29
CA THR A 130 20.90 -1.78 15.24
C THR A 130 20.13 -3.04 15.61
N MET A 131 18.82 -2.89 15.83
CA MET A 131 17.90 -4.00 15.99
C MET A 131 17.32 -4.37 14.64
N TRP A 132 17.21 -5.67 14.36
CA TRP A 132 16.63 -6.18 13.12
C TRP A 132 15.27 -6.77 13.43
N VAL A 133 14.21 -6.15 12.91
CA VAL A 133 12.82 -6.60 13.09
C VAL A 133 12.30 -7.13 11.76
N ALA A 134 11.54 -8.21 11.76
CA ALA A 134 10.96 -8.76 10.52
C ALA A 134 10.09 -7.72 9.82
N VAL A 135 10.17 -7.63 8.49
CA VAL A 135 9.35 -6.72 7.69
C VAL A 135 7.87 -6.96 7.98
N LEU A 136 7.43 -8.23 7.93
CA LEU A 136 6.06 -8.65 8.22
C LEU A 136 5.53 -8.08 9.54
N ASP A 137 6.28 -8.23 10.63
CA ASP A 137 5.86 -7.81 11.97
C ASP A 137 5.86 -6.28 12.14
N THR A 138 6.59 -5.57 11.29
CA THR A 138 6.76 -4.12 11.36
C THR A 138 5.61 -3.38 10.67
N ILE A 139 5.24 -3.83 9.46
CA ILE A 139 4.34 -3.05 8.59
C ILE A 139 2.92 -3.61 8.46
N PHE A 140 2.71 -4.86 8.87
CA PHE A 140 1.43 -5.55 8.74
C PHE A 140 0.83 -5.96 10.10
N PRO A 141 -0.51 -6.05 10.19
CA PRO A 141 -1.16 -6.59 11.38
C PRO A 141 -0.84 -8.07 11.57
N LYS A 142 -0.94 -8.54 12.82
CA LYS A 142 -0.78 -9.97 13.15
C LYS A 142 -1.74 -10.83 12.33
N GLY A 143 -1.21 -11.92 11.77
CA GLY A 143 -1.98 -12.87 10.95
C GLY A 143 -2.10 -12.49 9.47
N PHE A 144 -1.46 -11.41 9.02
CA PHE A 144 -1.36 -11.08 7.61
C PHE A 144 -0.69 -12.21 6.81
N ASN A 145 -1.26 -12.56 5.65
CA ASN A 145 -0.70 -13.54 4.74
C ASN A 145 -0.06 -12.85 3.52
N PRO A 146 1.29 -12.79 3.44
CA PRO A 146 2.00 -12.19 2.31
C PRO A 146 1.66 -12.80 0.96
N ASP A 147 1.41 -14.12 0.88
CA ASP A 147 1.11 -14.80 -0.39
C ASP A 147 -0.20 -14.30 -1.02
N SER A 148 -1.09 -13.74 -0.19
CA SER A 148 -2.34 -13.19 -0.68
C SER A 148 -2.14 -11.89 -1.45
N MET A 149 -1.04 -11.14 -1.23
CA MET A 149 -0.85 -9.77 -1.72
C MET A 149 -1.06 -9.62 -3.23
N ARG A 150 -0.64 -10.63 -4.01
CA ARG A 150 -0.76 -10.61 -5.46
C ARG A 150 -2.20 -10.66 -5.97
N TYR A 151 -3.12 -11.23 -5.20
CA TYR A 151 -4.47 -11.52 -5.65
C TYR A 151 -5.43 -10.38 -5.37
N VAL A 152 -6.28 -10.09 -6.36
CA VAL A 152 -7.34 -9.08 -6.28
C VAL A 152 -8.51 -9.64 -5.46
N PRO A 153 -8.91 -8.98 -4.35
CA PRO A 153 -10.13 -9.33 -3.62
C PRO A 153 -11.33 -9.33 -4.57
N PHE A 154 -12.19 -10.36 -4.48
CA PHE A 154 -13.33 -10.57 -5.40
C PHE A 154 -12.96 -10.81 -6.88
N GLY A 155 -11.67 -10.94 -7.21
CA GLY A 155 -11.18 -11.15 -8.57
C GLY A 155 -11.14 -12.61 -9.04
N ASN A 156 -11.71 -13.56 -8.29
CA ASN A 156 -11.71 -14.99 -8.64
C ASN A 156 -10.31 -15.57 -8.98
N GLY A 157 -9.28 -15.17 -8.22
CA GLY A 157 -7.90 -15.62 -8.43
C GLY A 157 -7.11 -14.76 -9.41
N ALA A 158 -7.72 -13.71 -10.00
CA ALA A 158 -6.98 -12.70 -10.75
C ALA A 158 -5.92 -12.02 -9.88
N GLN A 159 -4.81 -11.67 -10.50
CA GLN A 159 -3.71 -10.94 -9.86
C GLN A 159 -3.73 -9.48 -10.27
N PHE A 160 -3.18 -8.61 -9.43
CA PHE A 160 -2.90 -7.24 -9.81
C PHE A 160 -1.86 -7.21 -10.92
N GLU A 161 -1.97 -6.23 -11.81
CA GLU A 161 -0.90 -5.87 -12.72
C GLU A 161 0.08 -4.98 -11.97
N MET A 162 1.38 -5.28 -12.05
CA MET A 162 2.44 -4.51 -11.38
C MET A 162 3.58 -4.25 -12.36
N ALA A 163 4.01 -3.00 -12.43
CA ALA A 163 5.08 -2.56 -13.30
C ALA A 163 5.91 -1.46 -12.64
N ILE A 164 7.17 -1.36 -13.07
CA ILE A 164 8.09 -0.30 -12.65
C ILE A 164 8.69 0.35 -13.87
N LYS A 165 9.11 1.61 -13.75
CA LYS A 165 9.84 2.33 -14.79
C LYS A 165 10.95 3.15 -14.14
N ASN A 166 12.18 2.94 -14.59
CA ASN A 166 13.31 3.78 -14.20
C ASN A 166 13.43 4.95 -15.15
N ASP A 167 13.61 6.14 -14.59
CA ASP A 167 13.73 7.38 -15.35
C ASP A 167 14.70 8.34 -14.64
N THR A 168 15.06 9.43 -15.30
CA THR A 168 16.03 10.43 -14.80
C THR A 168 15.37 11.80 -14.76
N ALA A 169 15.37 12.43 -13.59
CA ALA A 169 14.82 13.77 -13.43
C ALA A 169 15.64 14.79 -14.25
N LYS A 170 15.07 15.97 -14.52
CA LYS A 170 15.80 17.07 -15.20
C LYS A 170 17.10 17.47 -14.51
N SER A 171 17.23 17.20 -13.20
CA SER A 171 18.45 17.41 -12.40
C SER A 171 19.52 16.33 -12.61
N GLY A 172 19.26 15.28 -13.39
CA GLY A 172 20.13 14.11 -13.53
C GLY A 172 19.96 13.04 -12.44
N ALA A 173 19.07 13.25 -11.46
CA ALA A 173 18.84 12.29 -10.39
C ALA A 173 17.97 11.12 -10.90
N PRO A 174 18.38 9.85 -10.73
CA PRO A 174 17.56 8.70 -11.10
C PRO A 174 16.36 8.59 -10.15
N PHE A 175 15.21 8.18 -10.69
CA PHE A 175 14.04 7.82 -9.91
C PHE A 175 13.33 6.60 -10.51
N CYS A 176 12.73 5.79 -9.65
CA CYS A 176 11.91 4.65 -10.05
C CYS A 176 10.44 5.00 -9.83
N LEU A 177 9.62 4.75 -10.84
CA LEU A 177 8.16 4.79 -10.78
C LEU A 177 7.62 3.38 -10.55
N LEU A 178 6.47 3.31 -9.90
CA LEU A 178 5.70 2.09 -9.65
C LEU A 178 4.28 2.32 -10.15
N GLU A 179 3.68 1.29 -10.72
CA GLU A 179 2.24 1.22 -10.98
C GLU A 179 1.73 -0.15 -10.56
N VAL A 180 0.64 -0.18 -9.78
CA VAL A 180 -0.09 -1.40 -9.48
C VAL A 180 -1.57 -1.15 -9.69
N LYS A 181 -2.24 -2.00 -10.49
CA LYS A 181 -3.61 -1.74 -10.94
C LYS A 181 -4.46 -2.99 -11.11
N THR A 182 -5.77 -2.80 -11.07
CA THR A 182 -6.78 -3.79 -11.47
C THR A 182 -7.97 -3.09 -12.11
N PRO A 183 -8.51 -3.59 -13.24
CA PRO A 183 -9.67 -3.00 -13.88
C PRO A 183 -10.97 -3.33 -13.12
N TYR A 184 -12.01 -2.54 -13.34
CA TYR A 184 -13.32 -2.74 -12.70
C TYR A 184 -13.92 -4.11 -13.00
N GLU A 185 -13.77 -4.63 -14.22
CA GLU A 185 -14.38 -5.92 -14.59
C GLU A 185 -13.85 -7.09 -13.75
N VAL A 186 -12.63 -7.00 -13.25
CA VAL A 186 -12.03 -8.09 -12.48
C VAL A 186 -12.76 -8.29 -11.15
N TYR A 187 -12.92 -7.22 -10.37
CA TYR A 187 -13.40 -7.34 -8.99
C TYR A 187 -14.87 -6.94 -8.83
N LEU A 188 -15.48 -6.25 -9.81
CA LEU A 188 -16.93 -6.01 -9.85
C LEU A 188 -17.68 -7.09 -10.63
N ASN A 189 -16.99 -8.15 -11.09
CA ASN A 189 -17.61 -9.27 -11.77
C ASN A 189 -18.84 -9.84 -11.01
N GLY A 190 -19.89 -10.16 -11.75
CA GLY A 190 -21.16 -10.65 -11.20
C GLY A 190 -22.06 -9.59 -10.56
N LEU A 191 -21.68 -8.30 -10.60
CA LEU A 191 -22.61 -7.19 -10.38
C LEU A 191 -23.30 -6.80 -11.70
N ASP A 192 -24.19 -5.81 -11.64
CA ASP A 192 -24.91 -5.32 -12.81
C ASP A 192 -23.95 -4.82 -13.91
N ALA A 193 -24.00 -5.47 -15.08
CA ALA A 193 -23.09 -5.19 -16.18
C ALA A 193 -23.31 -3.81 -16.82
N GLN A 194 -24.55 -3.30 -16.79
CA GLN A 194 -24.86 -1.98 -17.31
C GLN A 194 -24.26 -0.91 -16.39
N GLU A 195 -24.36 -1.08 -15.08
CA GLU A 195 -23.73 -0.15 -14.13
C GLU A 195 -22.20 -0.16 -14.21
N ILE A 196 -21.58 -1.33 -14.44
CA ILE A 196 -20.13 -1.41 -14.72
C ILE A 196 -19.80 -0.65 -16.01
N ALA A 197 -20.59 -0.80 -17.06
CA ALA A 197 -20.39 -0.05 -18.30
C ALA A 197 -20.56 1.45 -18.11
N ASN A 198 -21.55 1.89 -17.31
CA ASN A 198 -21.80 3.29 -16.99
C ASN A 198 -20.59 3.93 -16.30
N ILE A 199 -20.05 3.30 -15.24
CA ILE A 199 -18.88 3.86 -14.53
C ILE A 199 -17.62 3.87 -15.42
N LYS A 200 -17.45 2.88 -16.29
CA LYS A 200 -16.34 2.85 -17.25
C LYS A 200 -16.45 3.94 -18.29
N ASP A 201 -17.64 4.19 -18.83
CA ASP A 201 -17.90 5.26 -19.78
C ASP A 201 -17.56 6.63 -19.16
N VAL A 202 -17.98 6.87 -17.92
CA VAL A 202 -17.63 8.09 -17.17
C VAL A 202 -16.11 8.22 -17.00
N GLN A 203 -15.40 7.19 -16.53
CA GLN A 203 -13.94 7.27 -16.35
C GLN A 203 -13.21 7.47 -17.68
N THR A 204 -13.65 6.80 -18.74
CA THR A 204 -13.06 6.92 -20.08
C THR A 204 -13.20 8.35 -20.61
N LYS A 205 -14.39 8.97 -20.46
CA LYS A 205 -14.64 10.37 -20.83
C LYS A 205 -13.77 11.36 -20.03
N LEU A 206 -13.41 11.00 -18.80
CA LEU A 206 -12.51 11.78 -17.95
C LEU A 206 -11.01 11.50 -18.23
N GLY A 207 -10.68 10.58 -19.16
CA GLY A 207 -9.30 10.16 -19.41
C GLY A 207 -8.65 9.45 -18.23
N LYS A 208 -9.45 8.86 -17.33
CA LYS A 208 -9.00 8.17 -16.13
C LYS A 208 -8.99 6.65 -16.34
N TYR A 209 -8.15 5.96 -15.57
CA TYR A 209 -8.10 4.50 -15.58
C TYR A 209 -9.44 3.90 -15.10
N CYS A 210 -9.95 2.92 -15.86
CA CYS A 210 -11.21 2.22 -15.58
C CYS A 210 -11.03 1.12 -14.52
N GLY A 211 -10.62 1.51 -13.32
CA GLY A 211 -10.31 0.57 -12.25
C GLY A 211 -9.74 1.26 -11.03
N LEU A 212 -9.07 0.49 -10.18
CA LEU A 212 -8.31 0.99 -9.04
C LEU A 212 -6.82 0.81 -9.30
N MET A 213 -6.04 1.84 -9.00
CA MET A 213 -4.60 1.82 -9.16
C MET A 213 -3.89 2.68 -8.14
N ILE A 214 -2.62 2.33 -7.89
CA ILE A 214 -1.66 3.17 -7.17
C ILE A 214 -0.47 3.46 -8.09
N GLY A 215 0.14 4.62 -7.89
CA GLY A 215 1.30 5.01 -8.68
C GLY A 215 0.94 5.38 -10.11
N SER A 216 1.96 5.48 -10.95
CA SER A 216 1.87 5.88 -12.36
C SER A 216 3.24 5.67 -12.98
N LEU A 217 3.29 5.06 -14.18
CA LEU A 217 4.54 4.92 -14.95
C LEU A 217 4.89 6.18 -15.76
N GLU A 218 4.02 7.19 -15.79
CA GLU A 218 4.24 8.40 -16.59
C GLU A 218 4.55 9.63 -15.73
N THR A 219 4.02 9.67 -14.51
CA THR A 219 4.12 10.84 -13.63
C THR A 219 4.43 10.42 -12.20
N ALA A 220 5.40 11.11 -11.58
CA ALA A 220 5.67 10.91 -10.16
C ALA A 220 4.51 11.49 -9.33
N ASN A 221 3.72 10.60 -8.70
CA ASN A 221 2.57 10.96 -7.87
C ASN A 221 2.70 10.45 -6.42
N ASN A 222 3.93 10.19 -5.96
CA ASN A 222 4.20 9.62 -4.64
C ASN A 222 3.46 8.29 -4.37
N ASN A 223 3.24 7.48 -5.41
CA ASN A 223 2.46 6.25 -5.39
C ASN A 223 1.00 6.43 -4.94
N ALA A 224 0.43 7.62 -5.10
CA ALA A 224 -0.96 7.93 -4.71
C ALA A 224 -1.98 7.02 -5.40
N GLY A 225 -3.12 6.83 -4.74
CA GLY A 225 -4.22 6.04 -5.26
C GLY A 225 -5.14 6.91 -6.11
N ASN A 226 -5.76 6.36 -7.15
CA ASN A 226 -6.71 7.12 -7.97
C ASN A 226 -8.07 7.42 -7.28
N TRP A 227 -8.19 7.08 -6.00
CA TRP A 227 -9.33 7.37 -5.11
C TRP A 227 -9.03 8.47 -4.07
N GLU A 228 -7.78 8.94 -4.00
CA GLU A 228 -7.32 10.04 -3.14
C GLU A 228 -7.54 11.39 -3.84
#